data_AF-A0A0N0TKX9-F1
#
_entry.id   AF-A0A0N0TKX9-F1
#
_cell.length_a   1.000
_cell.length_b   1.000
_cell.length_c   1.000
_cell.angle_alpha   90.00
_cell.angle_beta   90.00
_cell.angle_gamma   90.00
#
_symmetry.space_group_name_H-M   'P 1'
#
loop_
_entity.id
_entity.type
_entity.pdbx_description
1 polymer ?
#
loop_
_entity_poly.entity_id
_entity_poly.type
_entity_poly.pdbx_seq_one_letter_code
_entity_poly.pdbx_strand_id
1 'polypeptide(L)' 'MSGEDRAELAAQLKRRYDAGESIRVLADATGRSYGFVHRLLSEAGAELRGRGGATRRA' A
#
# COMPACT_ATOMS: atom_id res chain seq x y z
N MET A 1 -17.54 2.30 -6.66
CA MET A 1 -16.95 1.19 -5.88
C MET A 1 -17.75 1.13 -4.61
N SER A 2 -18.38 -0.01 -4.32
CA SER A 2 -19.09 -0.17 -3.05
C SER A 2 -18.07 -0.16 -1.90
N GLY A 3 -18.51 0.11 -0.68
CA GLY A 3 -17.64 0.08 0.49
C GLY A 3 -16.97 -1.30 0.69
N GLU A 4 -17.67 -2.36 0.33
CA GLU A 4 -17.20 -3.76 0.40
C GLU A 4 -16.05 -4.05 -0.56
N ASP A 5 -16.14 -3.61 -1.83
CA ASP A 5 -15.04 -3.74 -2.81
C ASP A 5 -13.75 -3.08 -2.32
N ARG A 6 -13.91 -1.94 -1.62
CA ARG A 6 -12.78 -1.18 -1.09
C ARG A 6 -12.14 -1.91 0.09
N ALA A 7 -12.92 -2.50 0.98
CA ALA A 7 -12.42 -3.26 2.12
C ALA A 7 -11.70 -4.54 1.68
N GLU A 8 -12.24 -5.26 0.69
CA GLU A 8 -11.59 -6.46 0.15
C GLU A 8 -10.26 -6.11 -0.54
N LEU A 9 -10.26 -5.05 -1.37
CA LEU A 9 -9.04 -4.56 -2.01
C LEU A 9 -8.00 -4.13 -0.97
N ALA A 10 -8.42 -3.43 0.09
CA ALA A 10 -7.55 -3.02 1.19
C ALA A 10 -6.90 -4.22 1.88
N ALA A 11 -7.68 -5.25 2.21
CA ALA A 11 -7.18 -6.47 2.83
C ALA A 11 -6.22 -7.23 1.90
N GLN A 12 -6.51 -7.28 0.59
CA GLN A 12 -5.63 -7.92 -0.39
C GLN A 12 -4.28 -7.18 -0.53
N LEU A 13 -4.33 -5.85 -0.65
CA LEU A 13 -3.14 -5.01 -0.73
C LEU A 13 -2.29 -5.12 0.54
N LYS A 14 -2.93 -5.12 1.72
CA LYS A 14 -2.23 -5.27 3.00
C LYS A 14 -1.49 -6.61 3.08
N ARG A 15 -2.14 -7.73 2.72
CA ARG A 15 -1.47 -9.05 2.72
C ARG A 15 -0.22 -9.08 1.83
N ARG A 16 -0.31 -8.54 0.62
CA ARG A 16 0.82 -8.47 -0.32
C ARG A 16 1.92 -7.53 0.17
N TYR A 17 1.53 -6.40 0.75
CA TYR A 17 2.46 -5.48 1.38
C TYR A 17 3.21 -6.14 2.54
N ASP A 18 2.48 -6.80 3.45
CA ASP A 18 3.04 -7.53 4.59
C ASP A 18 4.00 -8.63 4.13
N ALA A 19 3.71 -9.30 3.00
CA ALA A 19 4.59 -10.28 2.35
C ALA A 19 5.89 -9.71 1.76
N GLY A 20 6.05 -8.38 1.72
CA GLY A 20 7.29 -7.71 1.28
C GLY A 20 7.15 -6.91 -0.01
N GLU A 21 6.00 -6.93 -0.68
CA GLU A 21 5.80 -6.12 -1.88
C GLU A 21 5.82 -4.62 -1.56
N SER A 22 6.41 -3.83 -2.46
CA SER A 22 6.40 -2.38 -2.32
C SER A 22 5.07 -1.79 -2.80
N ILE A 23 4.68 -0.63 -2.27
CA ILE A 23 3.48 0.12 -2.70
C ILE A 23 3.49 0.38 -4.22
N ARG A 24 4.68 0.55 -4.84
CA ARG A 24 4.80 0.72 -6.29
C ARG A 24 4.40 -0.53 -7.07
N VAL A 25 4.83 -1.71 -6.64
CA VAL A 25 4.46 -2.98 -7.26
C VAL A 25 2.97 -3.23 -7.13
N LEU A 26 2.41 -2.92 -5.95
CA LEU A 26 0.97 -3.03 -5.71
C LEU A 26 0.13 -2.09 -6.58
N ALA A 27 0.60 -0.86 -6.76
CA ALA A 27 -0.02 0.14 -7.63
C ALA A 27 -0.03 -0.32 -9.09
N ASP A 28 1.10 -0.83 -9.58
CA ASP A 28 1.22 -1.38 -10.93
C ASP A 28 0.31 -2.61 -11.12
N ALA A 29 0.37 -3.57 -10.20
CA ALA A 29 -0.41 -4.81 -10.26
C ALA A 29 -1.93 -4.59 -10.19
N THR A 30 -2.38 -3.47 -9.60
CA THR A 30 -3.82 -3.14 -9.52
C THR A 30 -4.25 -2.09 -10.55
N GLY A 31 -3.32 -1.54 -11.34
CA GLY A 31 -3.60 -0.42 -12.24
C GLY A 31 -4.14 0.79 -11.47
N ARG A 32 -3.61 1.06 -10.27
CA ARG A 32 -4.01 2.16 -9.39
C ARG A 32 -2.82 3.06 -9.11
N SER A 33 -3.10 4.30 -8.70
CA SER A 33 -2.03 5.21 -8.33
C SER A 33 -1.38 4.83 -7.00
N TYR A 34 -0.09 5.15 -6.84
CA TYR A 34 0.63 5.00 -5.58
C TYR A 34 -0.13 5.64 -4.41
N GLY A 35 -0.62 6.87 -4.60
CA GLY A 35 -1.35 7.61 -3.56
C GLY A 35 -2.66 6.92 -3.16
N PHE A 36 -3.35 6.28 -4.11
CA PHE A 36 -4.53 5.49 -3.83
C PHE A 36 -4.19 4.25 -3.00
N VAL A 37 -3.19 3.47 -3.40
CA VAL A 37 -2.74 2.29 -2.66
C VAL A 37 -2.22 2.66 -1.26
N HIS A 38 -1.43 3.73 -1.16
CA HIS A 38 -0.91 4.23 0.12
C HIS A 38 -2.04 4.63 1.07
N ARG A 39 -3.05 5.37 0.59
CA ARG A 39 -4.21 5.73 1.39
C ARG A 39 -4.98 4.48 1.83
N LEU A 40 -5.19 3.54 0.91
CA LEU A 40 -5.95 2.33 1.20
C LEU A 40 -5.24 1.44 2.23
N LEU A 41 -3.92 1.29 2.12
CA LEU A 41 -3.09 0.59 3.11
C LEU A 41 -3.13 1.30 4.47
N SER A 42 -3.07 2.64 4.49
CA SER A 42 -3.16 3.42 5.73
C SER A 42 -4.52 3.27 6.40
N GLU A 43 -5.62 3.29 5.64
CA GLU A 43 -6.97 3.05 6.15
C GLU A 43 -7.16 1.61 6.62
N ALA A 44 -6.45 0.65 6.00
CA ALA A 44 -6.41 -0.75 6.42
C ALA A 44 -5.55 -1.00 7.67
N GLY A 45 -4.89 0.02 8.21
CA GLY A 45 -3.98 -0.11 9.35
C GLY A 45 -2.69 -0.87 9.02
N ALA A 46 -2.24 -0.87 7.77
CA ALA A 46 -0.94 -1.43 7.42
C ALA A 46 0.19 -0.57 8.02
N GLU A 47 1.16 -1.21 8.68
CA GLU A 47 2.38 -0.54 9.13
C GLU A 47 3.25 -0.23 7.92
N LEU A 48 3.04 0.94 7.33
CA LEU A 48 3.82 1.40 6.19
C LEU A 48 5.29 1.52 6.59
N ARG A 49 6.08 0.55 6.16
CA ARG A 49 7.54 0.59 6.14
C ARG A 49 7.94 1.92 5.54
N GLY A 50 8.49 2.78 6.40
CA GLY A 50 9.13 4.01 5.97
C GLY A 50 10.14 3.64 4.88
N ARG A 51 10.22 4.47 3.83
CA ARG A 51 11.30 4.37 2.83
C ARG A 51 12.58 4.31 3.64
N GLY A 52 13.26 3.16 3.70
CA GLY A 52 14.30 2.86 4.68
C GLY A 52 15.14 4.11 4.98
N GLY A 53 15.07 4.57 6.23
CA GLY A 53 15.64 5.86 6.63
C GLY A 53 17.14 5.90 6.41
N ALA A 54 17.59 6.34 5.23
CA ALA A 54 18.93 6.84 4.93
C ALA A 54 19.01 7.38 3.50
N THR A 55 18.21 8.39 3.16
CA THR A 55 18.81 9.51 2.40
C THR A 55 19.29 10.52 3.45
N ARG A 56 20.35 10.14 4.16
CA ARG A 56 21.18 11.07 4.93
C ARG A 56 22.26 11.55 3.96
N ARG A 57 22.44 12.87 3.83
CA ARG A 57 23.68 13.68 3.96
C ARG A 57 23.22 15.15 3.82
N ALA A 58 23.34 15.93 4.90
CA ALA A 58 24.44 16.86 5.16
C ALA A 58 24.25 18.15 4.34
#